data_AF-A0A0L8HU80-F1
#
_entry.id   AF-A0A0L8HU80-F1
#
_cell.length_a   1.000
_cell.length_b   1.000
_cell.length_c   1.000
_cell.angle_alpha   90.00
_cell.angle_beta   90.00
_cell.angle_gamma   90.00
#
_symmetry.space_group_name_H-M   'P 1'
#
loop_
_entity.id
_entity.type
_entity.pdbx_description
1 polymer ?
#
loop_
_entity_poly.entity_id
_entity_poly.type
_entity_poly.pdbx_seq_one_letter_code
_entity_poly.pdbx_strand_id
1 'polypeptide(L)'
;MLYKVLIRYLNCFFSVIIFVSSSPHCEVPTNLEARYRIHYGLRNKFISTNKMPLLATIQLPLLDLDKTCPTSIGKSGHTSNRSTCPWYLKVIYDKNVYPPLRTEAVCRCKHCLGTDHNYHCAEVFTDVYVLNRTESCVDGLYVYEPSKIKVATACVCARKIDRTVT
;
A
#
# COMPACT_ATOMS: atom_id res chain seq x y z
N MET A 1 53.50 -38.19 -12.91
CA MET A 1 52.14 -38.61 -12.51
C MET A 1 51.35 -37.54 -11.76
N LEU A 2 51.98 -36.63 -11.00
CA LEU A 2 51.29 -35.54 -10.27
C LEU A 2 50.47 -34.58 -11.17
N TYR A 3 50.96 -34.22 -12.36
CA TYR A 3 50.30 -33.22 -13.20
C TYR A 3 48.92 -33.68 -13.73
N LYS A 4 48.73 -34.99 -13.95
CA LYS A 4 47.43 -35.57 -14.37
C LYS A 4 46.38 -35.51 -13.26
N VAL A 5 46.79 -35.59 -11.99
CA VAL A 5 45.90 -35.49 -10.82
C VAL A 5 45.47 -34.04 -10.61
N LEU A 6 46.39 -33.08 -10.79
CA LEU A 6 46.11 -31.65 -10.73
C LEU A 6 45.12 -31.19 -11.81
N ILE A 7 45.28 -31.63 -13.06
CA ILE A 7 44.34 -31.29 -14.16
C ILE A 7 42.93 -31.82 -13.87
N ARG A 8 42.82 -33.01 -13.27
CA ARG A 8 41.53 -33.61 -12.92
C ARG A 8 40.84 -32.85 -11.77
N TYR A 9 41.62 -32.37 -10.79
CA TYR A 9 41.12 -31.51 -9.71
C TYR A 9 40.68 -30.12 -10.22
N LEU A 10 41.44 -29.52 -11.14
CA LEU A 10 41.09 -28.24 -11.78
C LEU A 10 39.81 -28.33 -12.63
N ASN A 11 39.61 -29.41 -13.37
CA ASN A 11 38.37 -29.64 -14.13
C ASN A 11 37.16 -29.97 -13.24
N CYS A 12 37.36 -30.64 -12.10
CA CYS A 12 36.29 -30.82 -11.10
C CYS A 12 35.93 -29.49 -10.42
N PHE A 13 36.89 -28.61 -10.15
CA PHE A 13 36.61 -27.30 -9.57
C PHE A 13 35.87 -26.38 -10.54
N PHE A 14 36.21 -26.41 -11.83
CA PHE A 14 35.51 -25.64 -12.85
C PHE A 14 34.07 -26.10 -13.12
N SER A 15 33.77 -27.40 -12.96
CA SER A 15 32.40 -27.91 -13.10
C SER A 15 31.52 -27.58 -11.88
N VAL A 16 32.11 -27.23 -10.73
CA VAL A 16 31.37 -26.80 -9.53
C VAL A 16 31.04 -25.29 -9.56
N ILE A 17 31.73 -24.48 -10.37
CA ILE A 17 31.58 -23.01 -10.38
C ILE A 17 30.52 -22.48 -11.38
N ILE A 18 29.86 -23.33 -12.18
CA ILE A 18 28.88 -22.86 -13.20
C ILE A 18 27.43 -22.75 -12.69
N PHE A 19 27.18 -22.90 -11.39
CA PHE A 19 25.90 -22.47 -10.80
C PHE A 19 26.07 -21.16 -10.04
N VAL A 20 26.63 -20.13 -10.72
CA VAL A 20 26.29 -18.76 -10.36
C VAL A 20 24.80 -18.63 -10.69
N SER A 21 23.97 -18.83 -9.66
CA SER A 21 22.54 -18.60 -9.74
C SER A 21 22.39 -17.10 -10.04
N SER A 22 22.23 -16.75 -11.32
CA SER A 22 21.63 -15.47 -11.65
C SER A 22 20.33 -15.46 -10.88
N SER A 23 20.18 -14.53 -9.94
CA SER A 23 18.91 -14.32 -9.26
C SER A 23 17.85 -14.32 -10.35
N PRO A 24 16.87 -15.25 -10.35
CA PRO A 24 15.91 -15.31 -11.43
C PRO A 24 15.29 -13.92 -11.52
N HIS A 25 15.45 -13.27 -12.69
CA HIS A 25 14.79 -12.02 -12.96
C HIS A 25 13.31 -12.33 -13.07
N CYS A 26 12.62 -12.20 -11.94
CA CYS A 26 11.22 -12.47 -11.82
C CYS A 26 10.44 -11.22 -12.20
N GLU A 27 9.49 -11.38 -13.12
CA GLU A 27 8.69 -10.30 -13.66
C GLU A 27 7.28 -10.29 -13.06
N VAL A 28 6.62 -9.13 -13.12
CA VAL A 28 5.24 -8.98 -12.66
C VAL A 28 4.30 -9.52 -13.75
N PRO A 29 3.37 -10.45 -13.42
CA PRO A 29 2.41 -10.96 -14.40
C PRO A 29 1.55 -9.85 -15.00
N THR A 30 1.36 -9.87 -16.32
CA THR A 30 0.55 -8.86 -17.04
C THR A 30 -0.96 -9.03 -16.82
N ASN A 31 -1.39 -10.19 -16.32
CA ASN A 31 -2.80 -10.53 -16.13
C ASN A 31 -3.38 -10.15 -14.75
N LEU A 32 -2.62 -9.47 -13.89
CA LEU A 32 -3.06 -9.13 -12.53
C LEU A 32 -4.34 -8.30 -12.50
N GLU A 33 -4.53 -7.36 -13.43
CA GLU A 33 -5.76 -6.55 -13.52
C GLU A 33 -6.99 -7.41 -13.77
N ALA A 34 -6.91 -8.31 -14.75
CA ALA A 34 -8.01 -9.21 -15.09
C ALA A 34 -8.35 -10.10 -13.90
N ARG A 35 -7.33 -10.70 -13.25
CA ARG A 35 -7.51 -11.54 -12.07
C ARG A 35 -8.14 -10.75 -10.91
N TYR A 36 -7.64 -9.56 -10.62
CA TYR A 36 -8.17 -8.70 -9.57
C TYR A 36 -9.63 -8.32 -9.82
N ARG A 37 -10.00 -7.94 -11.05
CA ARG A 37 -11.40 -7.62 -11.40
C ARG A 37 -12.34 -8.80 -11.21
N ILE A 38 -11.91 -10.00 -11.63
CA ILE A 38 -12.70 -11.24 -11.47
C ILE A 38 -12.97 -11.51 -9.99
N HIS A 39 -11.97 -11.39 -9.12
CA HIS A 39 -12.13 -11.69 -7.69
C HIS A 39 -12.79 -10.55 -6.89
N TYR A 40 -12.51 -9.29 -7.23
CA TYR A 40 -12.76 -8.14 -6.33
C TYR A 40 -13.40 -6.91 -6.97
N GLY A 41 -13.67 -6.92 -8.28
CA GLY A 41 -14.15 -5.74 -9.02
C GLY A 41 -15.41 -5.09 -8.43
N LEU A 42 -16.30 -5.88 -7.82
CA LEU A 42 -17.52 -5.40 -7.15
C LEU A 42 -17.33 -5.11 -5.66
N ARG A 43 -16.33 -5.72 -5.00
CA ARG A 43 -16.13 -5.63 -3.54
C ARG A 43 -15.38 -4.36 -3.13
N ASN A 44 -14.43 -3.90 -3.95
CA ASN A 44 -13.62 -2.71 -3.66
C ASN A 44 -14.18 -1.42 -4.26
N LYS A 45 -15.50 -1.35 -4.52
CA LYS A 45 -16.16 -0.19 -5.17
C LYS A 45 -15.95 1.14 -4.43
N PHE A 46 -15.60 1.09 -3.14
CA PHE A 46 -15.29 2.26 -2.31
C PHE A 46 -13.85 2.77 -2.43
N ILE A 47 -12.97 2.01 -3.07
CA ILE A 47 -11.58 2.41 -3.35
C ILE A 47 -11.52 2.75 -4.82
N SER A 48 -11.93 3.98 -5.11
CA SER A 48 -11.94 4.52 -6.46
C SER A 48 -10.50 4.77 -6.94
N THR A 49 -9.81 3.71 -7.37
CA THR A 49 -8.59 3.82 -8.20
C THR A 49 -8.93 3.88 -9.69
N ASN A 50 -10.17 3.61 -10.06
CA ASN A 50 -10.57 3.34 -11.46
C ASN A 50 -10.65 4.58 -12.37
N LYS A 51 -10.31 5.76 -11.85
CA LYS A 51 -10.10 6.97 -12.64
C LYS A 51 -8.99 7.84 -12.03
N MET A 52 -7.84 7.24 -11.72
CA MET A 52 -6.62 8.03 -11.83
C MET A 52 -6.13 7.80 -13.26
N PRO A 53 -6.56 8.62 -14.25
CA PRO A 53 -5.91 8.59 -15.54
C PRO A 53 -4.42 8.78 -15.33
N LEU A 54 -3.63 8.36 -16.30
CA LEU A 54 -2.18 8.56 -16.49
C LEU A 54 -1.62 9.96 -16.14
N LEU A 55 -2.47 10.91 -15.74
CA LEU A 55 -2.19 12.13 -14.98
C LEU A 55 -1.50 11.89 -13.61
N ALA A 56 -1.17 10.65 -13.23
CA ALA A 56 -0.28 10.39 -12.10
C ALA A 56 1.18 10.82 -12.38
N THR A 57 1.61 10.88 -13.64
CA THR A 57 2.99 11.29 -13.99
C THR A 57 3.15 12.82 -14.09
N ILE A 58 2.06 13.58 -14.25
CA ILE A 58 2.11 15.05 -14.44
C ILE A 58 1.64 15.80 -13.19
N GLN A 59 0.83 15.20 -12.31
CA GLN A 59 0.44 15.82 -11.04
C GLN A 59 0.51 14.91 -9.80
N LEU A 60 1.70 14.40 -9.48
CA LEU A 60 2.04 14.02 -8.10
C LEU A 60 1.95 15.21 -7.08
N PRO A 61 2.09 16.50 -7.45
CA PRO A 61 2.00 17.59 -6.47
C PRO A 61 0.58 18.01 -6.04
N LEU A 62 -0.50 17.53 -6.69
CA LEU A 62 -1.87 18.01 -6.38
C LEU A 62 -2.59 17.26 -5.25
N LEU A 63 -2.00 16.19 -4.71
CA LEU A 63 -2.51 15.52 -3.50
C LEU A 63 -1.77 15.96 -2.23
N ASP A 64 -0.90 16.98 -2.32
CA ASP A 64 -0.45 17.75 -1.16
C ASP A 64 -1.51 18.79 -0.77
N LEU A 65 -2.74 18.31 -0.56
CA LEU A 65 -3.80 19.08 0.09
C LEU A 65 -3.28 19.57 1.43
N ASP A 66 -3.44 20.87 1.70
CA ASP A 66 -3.16 21.54 2.96
C ASP A 66 -3.25 20.57 4.17
N LYS A 67 -2.08 20.21 4.69
CA LYS A 67 -1.93 19.25 5.79
C LYS A 67 -2.20 19.89 7.15
N THR A 68 -2.37 21.20 7.17
CA THR A 68 -2.52 21.98 8.39
C THR A 68 -3.88 21.69 9.02
N CYS A 69 -3.90 21.59 10.35
CA CYS A 69 -5.15 21.55 11.09
C CYS A 69 -5.83 22.94 11.02
N PRO A 70 -7.04 23.05 10.44
CA PRO A 70 -7.71 24.34 10.37
C PRO A 70 -8.22 24.76 11.76
N THR A 71 -8.31 26.06 12.02
CA THR A 71 -8.77 26.59 13.32
C THR A 71 -10.27 26.42 13.56
N SER A 72 -11.05 26.22 12.49
CA SER A 72 -12.50 26.04 12.56
C SER A 72 -12.97 25.04 11.50
N ILE A 73 -14.18 24.52 11.68
CA ILE A 73 -14.78 23.57 10.76
C ILE A 73 -15.06 24.26 9.42
N GLY A 74 -14.50 23.71 8.33
CA GLY A 74 -14.63 24.29 7.00
C GLY A 74 -16.06 24.19 6.45
N LYS A 75 -16.48 25.20 5.68
CA LYS A 75 -17.71 25.17 4.88
C LYS A 75 -17.40 24.69 3.46
N SER A 76 -17.15 23.39 3.31
CA SER A 76 -16.82 22.77 2.01
C SER A 76 -17.85 21.71 1.64
N GLY A 77 -18.10 21.50 0.34
CA GLY A 77 -18.91 20.38 -0.15
C GLY A 77 -18.26 19.01 0.08
N HIS A 78 -16.94 18.96 0.30
CA HIS A 78 -16.21 17.72 0.55
C HIS A 78 -16.26 17.35 2.04
N THR A 79 -16.76 16.15 2.35
CA THR A 79 -16.87 15.63 3.73
C THR A 79 -15.54 15.68 4.50
N SER A 80 -14.41 15.45 3.83
CA SER A 80 -13.08 15.51 4.44
C SER A 80 -12.69 16.88 5.00
N ASN A 81 -13.23 17.97 4.45
CA ASN A 81 -12.91 19.34 4.87
C ASN A 81 -13.92 19.90 5.90
N ARG A 82 -15.17 19.41 5.89
CA ARG A 82 -16.24 19.84 6.81
C ARG A 82 -16.42 18.92 8.03
N SER A 83 -15.59 17.90 8.17
CA SER A 83 -15.55 17.03 9.36
C SER A 83 -14.99 17.81 10.56
N THR A 84 -15.40 17.44 11.78
CA THR A 84 -14.73 17.89 13.02
C THR A 84 -13.29 17.36 13.13
N CYS A 85 -12.99 16.28 12.41
CA CYS A 85 -11.65 15.74 12.23
C CYS A 85 -11.33 15.73 10.74
N PRO A 86 -10.87 16.86 10.17
CA PRO A 86 -10.59 16.94 8.75
C PRO A 86 -9.37 16.08 8.37
N TRP A 87 -9.37 15.58 7.14
CA TRP A 87 -8.29 14.73 6.62
C TRP A 87 -7.88 15.12 5.19
N TYR A 88 -6.71 14.65 4.79
CA TYR A 88 -6.27 14.66 3.40
C TYR A 88 -6.02 13.22 2.94
N LEU A 89 -5.88 13.02 1.63
CA LEU A 89 -5.59 11.71 1.05
C LEU A 89 -4.11 11.66 0.65
N LYS A 90 -3.38 10.71 1.22
CA LYS A 90 -1.99 10.40 0.86
C LYS A 90 -1.97 9.25 -0.13
N VAL A 91 -1.25 9.40 -1.24
CA VAL A 91 -0.99 8.29 -2.17
C VAL A 91 0.10 7.40 -1.59
N ILE A 92 -0.16 6.09 -1.57
CA ILE A 92 0.78 5.06 -1.16
C ILE A 92 1.09 4.18 -2.36
N TYR A 93 2.37 3.94 -2.60
CA TYR A 93 2.87 2.98 -3.57
C TYR A 93 3.48 1.78 -2.85
N ASP A 94 3.01 0.60 -3.19
CA ASP A 94 3.53 -0.67 -2.69
C ASP A 94 3.62 -1.67 -3.84
N LYS A 95 4.85 -1.95 -4.27
CA LYS A 95 5.15 -2.86 -5.38
C LYS A 95 4.77 -4.32 -5.10
N ASN A 96 4.56 -4.68 -3.83
CA ASN A 96 4.27 -6.04 -3.42
C ASN A 96 2.77 -6.35 -3.43
N VAL A 97 1.90 -5.37 -3.70
CA VAL A 97 0.46 -5.59 -3.79
C VAL A 97 -0.10 -5.12 -5.13
N TYR A 98 -1.22 -5.70 -5.53
CA TYR A 98 -2.00 -5.26 -6.68
C TYR A 98 -3.43 -4.90 -6.25
N PRO A 99 -3.94 -3.69 -6.61
CA PRO A 99 -3.23 -2.61 -7.30
C PRO A 99 -2.08 -2.01 -6.44
N PRO A 100 -0.97 -1.58 -7.06
CA PRO A 100 0.20 -1.10 -6.32
C PRO A 100 0.04 0.33 -5.78
N LEU A 101 -0.90 1.10 -6.35
CA LEU A 101 -1.22 2.45 -5.90
C LEU A 101 -2.57 2.45 -5.18
N ARG A 102 -2.62 3.13 -4.04
CA ARG A 102 -3.84 3.38 -3.27
C ARG A 102 -3.78 4.74 -2.58
N THR A 103 -4.92 5.22 -2.11
CA THR A 103 -5.01 6.42 -1.27
C THR A 103 -5.42 6.06 0.14
N GLU A 104 -4.79 6.71 1.12
CA GLU A 104 -5.11 6.55 2.53
C GLU A 104 -5.41 7.91 3.16
N ALA A 105 -6.43 7.96 4.01
CA ALA A 105 -6.77 9.15 4.79
C ALA A 105 -5.74 9.39 5.89
N VAL A 106 -5.33 10.64 6.06
CA VAL A 106 -4.47 11.09 7.16
C VAL A 106 -5.13 12.27 7.84
N CYS A 107 -5.31 12.19 9.16
CA CYS A 107 -5.96 13.25 9.92
C CYS A 107 -5.06 14.49 9.97
N ARG A 108 -5.63 15.67 9.73
CA ARG A 108 -4.90 16.95 9.83
C ARG A 108 -4.74 17.41 11.28
N CYS A 109 -5.71 17.05 12.11
CA CYS A 109 -5.78 17.48 13.51
C CYS A 109 -5.55 16.30 14.45
N LYS A 110 -4.98 16.58 15.63
CA LYS A 110 -4.92 15.62 16.75
C LYS A 110 -6.18 15.64 17.61
N HIS A 111 -6.76 16.82 17.79
CA HIS A 111 -8.00 17.05 18.54
C HIS A 111 -9.13 17.40 17.60
N CYS A 112 -10.36 17.06 17.98
CA CYS A 112 -11.51 17.44 17.17
C CYS A 112 -11.76 18.95 17.26
N LEU A 113 -12.16 19.53 16.14
CA LEU A 113 -12.53 20.93 16.05
C LEU A 113 -13.90 21.16 16.68
N GLY A 114 -14.03 22.25 17.44
CA GLY A 114 -15.29 22.64 18.08
C GLY A 114 -15.72 21.75 19.25
N THR A 115 -14.81 20.94 19.80
CA THR A 115 -15.05 20.13 21.01
C THR A 115 -14.06 20.47 22.12
N ASP A 116 -14.27 19.93 23.31
CA ASP A 116 -13.27 19.97 24.38
C ASP A 116 -12.06 19.04 24.08
N HIS A 117 -11.05 19.08 24.96
CA HIS A 117 -9.83 18.26 24.84
C HIS A 117 -10.00 16.78 25.20
N ASN A 118 -11.21 16.35 25.59
CA ASN A 118 -11.52 14.94 25.85
C ASN A 118 -11.75 14.16 24.55
N TYR A 119 -11.81 14.83 23.40
CA TYR A 119 -11.94 14.17 22.11
C TYR A 119 -10.67 14.30 21.27
N HIS A 120 -10.40 13.29 20.44
CA HIS A 120 -9.26 13.22 19.55
C HIS A 120 -9.68 12.70 18.18
N CYS A 121 -8.91 13.06 17.17
CA CYS A 121 -9.09 12.52 15.84
C CYS A 121 -8.36 11.20 15.71
N ALA A 122 -9.02 10.23 15.07
CA ALA A 122 -8.47 8.93 14.79
C ALA A 122 -8.83 8.49 13.35
N GLU A 123 -7.91 7.80 12.68
CA GLU A 123 -8.21 7.18 11.39
C GLU A 123 -9.19 6.02 11.55
N VAL A 124 -10.09 5.89 10.56
CA VAL A 124 -10.95 4.72 10.41
C VAL A 124 -10.36 3.82 9.34
N PHE A 125 -10.04 2.59 9.73
CA PHE A 125 -9.49 1.58 8.83
C PHE A 125 -10.60 0.69 8.27
N THR A 126 -10.54 0.44 6.97
CA THR A 126 -11.42 -0.51 6.26
C THR A 126 -10.58 -1.61 5.63
N ASP A 127 -11.11 -2.84 5.64
CA ASP A 127 -10.49 -3.96 4.94
C ASP A 127 -10.66 -3.83 3.43
N VAL A 128 -9.56 -4.01 2.70
CA VAL A 128 -9.47 -3.87 1.25
C VAL A 128 -8.89 -5.14 0.67
N TYR A 129 -9.56 -5.71 -0.32
CA TYR A 129 -9.02 -6.88 -1.00
C TYR A 129 -7.89 -6.49 -1.95
N VAL A 130 -6.80 -7.24 -1.94
CA VAL A 130 -5.66 -7.06 -2.84
C VAL A 130 -5.16 -8.42 -3.33
N LEU A 131 -4.30 -8.41 -4.32
CA LEU A 131 -3.42 -9.54 -4.59
C LEU A 131 -2.05 -9.24 -3.99
N ASN A 132 -1.57 -10.04 -3.05
CA ASN A 132 -0.28 -9.87 -2.41
C ASN A 132 0.78 -10.73 -3.10
N ARG A 133 1.94 -10.16 -3.37
CA ARG A 133 3.08 -10.85 -3.97
C ARG A 133 3.72 -11.77 -2.93
N THR A 134 3.92 -13.02 -3.31
CA THR A 134 4.67 -14.00 -2.52
C THR A 134 6.16 -13.93 -2.86
N GLU A 135 6.98 -14.62 -2.08
CA GLU A 135 8.41 -14.79 -2.40
C GLU A 135 8.64 -15.79 -3.55
N SER A 136 7.61 -16.54 -3.93
CA SER A 136 7.67 -17.54 -4.99
C SER A 136 7.77 -16.90 -6.37
N CYS A 137 8.64 -17.48 -7.18
CA CYS A 137 8.81 -17.15 -8.59
C CYS A 137 8.77 -18.44 -9.41
N VAL A 138 7.76 -18.54 -10.26
CA VAL A 138 7.47 -19.74 -11.06
C VAL A 138 7.48 -19.31 -12.52
N ASP A 139 8.26 -20.01 -13.35
CA ASP A 139 8.42 -19.71 -14.77
C ASP A 139 8.82 -18.25 -15.06
N GLY A 140 9.66 -17.67 -14.18
CA GLY A 140 10.11 -16.28 -14.31
C GLY A 140 9.08 -15.23 -13.90
N LEU A 141 7.94 -15.63 -13.32
CA LEU A 141 6.87 -14.72 -12.90
C LEU A 141 6.63 -14.77 -11.39
N TYR A 142 6.42 -13.62 -10.78
CA TYR A 142 6.00 -13.56 -9.38
C TYR A 142 4.60 -14.16 -9.18
N VAL A 143 4.46 -14.96 -8.14
CA VAL A 143 3.17 -15.51 -7.73
C VAL A 143 2.48 -14.53 -6.78
N TYR A 144 1.20 -14.26 -7.05
CA TYR A 144 0.35 -13.41 -6.24
C TYR A 144 -0.83 -14.18 -5.66
N GLU A 145 -1.23 -13.86 -4.44
CA GLU A 145 -2.32 -14.51 -3.71
C GLU A 145 -3.38 -13.52 -3.21
N PRO A 146 -4.66 -13.91 -3.21
CA PRO A 146 -5.73 -13.22 -2.50
C PRO A 146 -5.37 -12.80 -1.07
N SER A 147 -5.47 -11.52 -0.74
CA SER A 147 -5.26 -11.02 0.63
C SER A 147 -6.14 -9.81 0.94
N LYS A 148 -6.10 -9.36 2.20
CA LYS A 148 -6.72 -8.13 2.68
C LYS A 148 -5.69 -7.23 3.36
N ILE A 149 -5.80 -5.94 3.14
CA ILE A 149 -5.04 -4.92 3.86
C ILE A 149 -5.99 -3.94 4.54
N LYS A 150 -5.55 -3.35 5.65
CA LYS A 150 -6.26 -2.27 6.32
C LYS A 150 -5.84 -0.94 5.71
N VAL A 151 -6.82 -0.19 5.20
CA VAL A 151 -6.60 1.13 4.60
C VAL A 151 -7.37 2.17 5.38
N ALA A 152 -6.70 3.25 5.78
CA ALA A 152 -7.38 4.39 6.39
C ALA A 152 -8.27 5.07 5.33
N THR A 153 -9.58 5.16 5.55
CA THR A 153 -10.55 5.71 4.58
C THR A 153 -11.13 7.05 5.00
N ALA A 154 -11.10 7.36 6.29
CA ALA A 154 -11.59 8.61 6.86
C ALA A 154 -10.93 8.92 8.21
N CYS A 155 -11.23 10.09 8.76
CA CYS A 155 -10.96 10.43 10.15
C CYS A 155 -12.25 10.74 10.89
N VAL A 156 -12.32 10.32 12.15
CA VAL A 156 -13.48 10.52 13.02
C VAL A 156 -13.06 11.14 14.34
N CYS A 157 -14.03 11.78 14.99
CA CYS A 157 -13.86 12.30 16.34
C CYS A 157 -14.24 11.23 17.36
N ALA A 158 -13.28 10.85 18.21
CA ALA A 158 -13.45 9.81 19.23
C ALA A 158 -13.20 10.38 20.63
N ARG A 159 -14.03 9.96 21.59
CA ARG A 159 -13.84 10.31 23.00
C ARG A 159 -12.65 9.53 23.57
N LYS A 160 -11.78 10.19 24.33
CA LYS A 160 -10.77 9.54 25.17
C LYS A 160 -11.50 8.75 26.26
N ILE A 161 -11.27 7.45 26.31
CA ILE A 161 -11.74 6.60 27.40
C ILE A 161 -10.58 6.50 28.38
N ASP A 162 -10.72 7.14 29.53
CA ASP A 162 -9.79 6.92 30.64
C ASP A 162 -10.16 5.57 31.27
N ARG A 163 -9.25 4.59 31.22
CA ARG A 163 -9.49 3.25 31.77
C ARG A 163 -9.25 3.23 33.28
N THR A 164 -9.83 4.20 33.98
CA THR A 164 -9.83 4.34 35.44
C THR A 164 -11.22 4.03 36.01
N VAL A 165 -11.84 2.97 35.48
CA VAL A 165 -12.99 2.33 36.11
C VAL A 165 -12.48 1.06 36.77
N THR A 166 -12.04 1.20 38.02
CA THR A 166 -11.90 0.12 39.01
C THR A 166 -13.11 0.10 39.91
#